data_AF-A0A067C495-F1
#
_entry.id   AF-A0A067C495-F1
#
_cell.length_a   1.000
_cell.length_b   1.000
_cell.length_c   1.000
_cell.angle_alpha   90.00
_cell.angle_beta   90.00
_cell.angle_gamma   90.00
#
_symmetry.space_group_name_H-M   'P 1'
#
loop_
_entity.id
_entity.type
_entity.pdbx_description
1 polymer ?
#
loop_
_entity_poly.entity_id
_entity_poly.type
_entity_poly.pdbx_seq_one_letter_code
_entity_poly.pdbx_strand_id
1 'polypeptide(L)'
;MTLASLWHNSVVRLLLLGTLDDGSSLHGLRGQSDILKAIVDHLHAIWRAQLKADQRGYVLGGIRLLPGDIDRDEVLRHNSLLVDFPPPLTHLVDGVEQPKPFLINMMPFVIGHAERRSHTIGSIGYFTIHEDIVEADTSQRRPGLHVEAPSAAKLQNYLGAGEAQHKWAEIRWGQGWTIYHELQGGIYMASTVANSCGVWNTVVADENDIVGAHGDVDVLHGVLDRERDDYYEPQANELYWITDRTPHESLPVTETQFQQYFRFVTSNISHWFAEHSTPNPLGIQPTAAIVYGNKFTGTLMTEVSLVEALVMA
;
A
#
# COMPACT_ATOMS: atom_id res chain seq x y z
N MET A 1 5.32 22.81 9.63
CA MET A 1 4.36 21.74 9.98
C MET A 1 3.05 22.39 10.40
N THR A 2 1.94 22.02 9.78
CA THR A 2 0.62 22.59 10.12
C THR A 2 0.01 21.78 11.27
N LEU A 3 -0.78 22.42 12.14
CA LEU A 3 -1.54 21.70 13.19
C LEU A 3 -2.44 20.60 12.60
N ALA A 4 -2.93 20.81 11.37
CA ALA A 4 -3.74 19.83 10.65
C ALA A 4 -2.99 18.51 10.41
N SER A 5 -1.71 18.53 10.03
CA SER A 5 -0.97 17.28 9.74
C SER A 5 -0.73 16.44 11.00
N LEU A 6 -0.55 17.08 12.16
CA LEU A 6 -0.35 16.41 13.44
C LEU A 6 -1.62 15.75 13.98
N TRP A 7 -2.81 16.30 13.69
CA TRP A 7 -4.08 15.72 14.14
C TRP A 7 -4.41 14.39 13.45
N HIS A 8 -3.89 14.17 12.25
CA HIS A 8 -4.04 12.90 11.51
C HIS A 8 -3.17 11.79 12.09
N ASN A 9 -2.16 12.12 12.90
CA ASN A 9 -1.37 11.13 13.62
C ASN A 9 -2.20 10.50 14.74
N SER A 10 -2.51 9.22 14.60
CA SER A 10 -3.40 8.50 15.52
C SER A 10 -2.91 8.53 16.97
N VAL A 11 -1.59 8.40 17.19
CA VAL A 11 -0.98 8.42 18.53
C VAL A 11 -1.01 9.83 19.14
N VAL A 12 -0.67 10.86 18.36
CA VAL A 12 -0.73 12.26 18.85
C VAL A 12 -2.18 12.62 19.19
N ARG A 13 -3.14 12.24 18.33
CA ARG A 13 -4.57 12.46 18.59
C ARG A 13 -5.03 11.77 19.88
N LEU A 14 -4.65 10.50 20.09
CA LEU A 14 -4.95 9.77 21.33
C LEU A 14 -4.32 10.43 22.56
N LEU A 15 -3.06 10.87 22.46
CA LEU A 15 -2.37 11.57 23.53
C LEU A 15 -3.14 12.85 23.92
N LEU A 16 -3.48 13.68 22.94
CA LEU A 16 -4.20 14.94 23.17
C LEU A 16 -5.61 14.71 23.72
N LEU A 17 -6.38 13.79 23.13
CA LEU A 17 -7.72 13.44 23.63
C LEU A 17 -7.65 12.90 25.06
N GLY A 18 -6.64 12.09 25.38
CA GLY A 18 -6.40 11.59 26.73
C GLY A 18 -6.17 12.71 27.74
N THR A 19 -5.58 13.85 27.36
CA THR A 19 -5.45 15.01 28.27
C THR A 19 -6.79 15.71 28.53
N LEU A 20 -7.78 15.51 27.65
CA LEU A 20 -9.11 16.11 27.75
C LEU A 20 -10.12 15.20 28.46
N ASP A 21 -9.82 13.92 28.62
CA ASP A 21 -10.66 12.96 29.35
C ASP A 21 -10.25 12.89 30.82
N ASP A 22 -11.15 13.30 31.73
CA ASP A 22 -10.92 13.27 33.18
C ASP A 22 -10.76 11.85 33.76
N GLY A 23 -11.22 10.81 33.04
CA GLY A 23 -11.00 9.41 33.39
C GLY A 23 -9.66 8.84 32.93
N SER A 24 -8.93 9.56 32.08
CA SER A 24 -7.66 9.09 31.52
C SER A 24 -6.49 9.38 32.45
N SER A 25 -5.53 8.47 32.52
CA SER A 25 -4.25 8.72 33.21
C SER A 25 -3.46 9.87 32.58
N LEU A 26 -3.74 10.22 31.31
CA LEU A 26 -3.13 11.33 30.60
C LEU A 26 -3.72 12.70 30.99
N HIS A 27 -4.84 12.74 31.72
CA HIS A 27 -5.45 13.99 32.21
C HIS A 27 -4.45 14.87 32.96
N GLY A 28 -3.53 14.28 33.71
CA GLY A 28 -2.50 15.00 34.46
C GLY A 28 -1.55 15.83 33.59
N LEU A 29 -1.49 15.56 32.28
CA LEU A 29 -0.72 16.35 31.31
C LEU A 29 -1.49 17.54 30.74
N ARG A 30 -2.76 17.76 31.14
CA ARG A 30 -3.54 18.90 30.68
C ARG A 30 -2.82 20.21 31.03
N GLY A 31 -2.57 21.03 30.01
CA GLY A 31 -1.83 22.29 30.13
C GLY A 31 -0.31 22.17 30.16
N GLN A 32 0.25 20.96 30.27
CA GLN A 32 1.70 20.69 30.28
C GLN A 32 2.26 20.65 28.84
N SER A 33 2.19 21.79 28.15
CA SER A 33 2.47 21.88 26.71
C SER A 33 3.93 21.56 26.35
N ASP A 34 4.87 21.89 27.23
CA ASP A 34 6.30 21.58 27.12
C ASP A 34 6.57 20.07 27.23
N ILE A 35 5.97 19.40 28.22
CA ILE A 35 6.07 17.95 28.39
C ILE A 35 5.44 17.22 27.20
N LEU A 36 4.23 17.62 26.79
CA LEU A 36 3.55 17.05 25.63
C LEU A 36 4.38 17.23 24.36
N LYS A 37 4.97 18.41 24.15
CA LYS A 37 5.87 18.65 23.03
C LYS A 37 7.09 17.74 23.07
N ALA A 38 7.73 17.59 24.23
CA ALA A 38 8.90 16.70 24.37
C ALA A 38 8.56 15.24 24.06
N ILE A 39 7.38 14.76 24.49
CA ILE A 39 6.88 13.41 24.15
C ILE A 39 6.70 13.26 22.64
N VAL A 40 6.00 14.21 22.01
CA VAL A 40 5.73 14.17 20.56
C VAL A 40 7.03 14.28 19.75
N ASP A 41 7.95 15.17 20.11
CA ASP A 41 9.26 15.30 19.46
C ASP A 41 10.05 13.98 19.55
N HIS A 42 10.01 13.31 20.70
CA HIS A 42 10.69 12.02 20.89
C HIS A 42 10.07 10.91 20.04
N LEU A 43 8.74 10.81 20.01
CA LEU A 43 8.03 9.86 19.16
C LEU A 43 8.32 10.13 17.67
N HIS A 44 8.28 11.39 17.25
CA HIS A 44 8.66 11.80 15.90
C HIS A 44 10.07 11.35 15.54
N ALA A 45 11.05 11.51 16.45
CA ALA A 45 12.41 11.05 16.21
C ALA A 45 12.49 9.53 16.03
N ILE A 46 11.77 8.76 16.85
CA ILE A 46 11.70 7.29 16.75
C ILE A 46 11.07 6.86 15.42
N TRP A 47 9.91 7.43 15.07
CA TRP A 47 9.21 7.11 13.82
C TRP A 47 10.02 7.52 12.59
N ARG A 48 10.67 8.68 12.64
CA ARG A 48 11.53 9.16 11.56
C ARG A 48 12.70 8.23 11.31
N ALA A 49 13.30 7.66 12.36
CA ALA A 49 14.39 6.70 12.24
C ALA A 49 13.98 5.39 11.52
N GLN A 50 12.68 5.15 11.32
CA GLN A 50 12.17 4.00 10.57
C GLN A 50 12.03 4.27 9.07
N LEU A 51 12.24 5.50 8.63
CA LEU A 51 12.18 5.84 7.22
C LEU A 51 13.56 5.67 6.59
N LYS A 52 13.65 4.78 5.60
CA LYS A 52 14.85 4.57 4.80
C LYS A 52 14.90 5.65 3.73
N ALA A 53 15.48 6.78 4.12
CA ALA A 53 15.63 7.98 3.29
C ALA A 53 16.58 7.78 2.10
N ASP A 54 17.45 6.78 2.17
CA ASP A 54 18.39 6.34 1.14
C ASP A 54 17.78 5.36 0.13
N GLN A 55 16.54 4.93 0.35
CA GLN A 55 15.83 4.01 -0.52
C GLN A 55 14.70 4.71 -1.28
N ARG A 56 14.62 4.40 -2.57
CA ARG A 56 13.58 4.93 -3.45
C ARG A 56 12.27 4.19 -3.21
N GLY A 57 11.24 4.95 -2.81
CA GLY A 57 9.90 4.42 -2.55
C GLY A 57 9.05 4.32 -3.80
N TYR A 58 9.21 5.23 -4.76
CA TYR A 58 8.43 5.21 -6.00
C TYR A 58 9.22 5.64 -7.23
N VAL A 59 8.71 5.26 -8.40
CA VAL A 59 9.21 5.65 -9.73
C VAL A 59 8.03 5.93 -10.65
N LEU A 60 8.02 7.09 -11.31
CA LEU A 60 7.07 7.40 -12.37
C LEU A 60 7.42 6.62 -13.64
N GLY A 61 6.40 6.19 -14.38
CA GLY A 61 6.56 5.25 -15.50
C GLY A 61 7.59 5.70 -16.54
N GLY A 62 8.23 4.72 -17.19
CA GLY A 62 9.44 4.92 -17.99
C GLY A 62 10.57 4.03 -17.44
N ILE A 63 10.61 2.77 -17.88
CA ILE A 63 11.34 1.64 -17.24
C ILE A 63 12.88 1.74 -17.37
N ARG A 64 13.44 2.94 -17.49
CA ARG A 64 14.89 3.17 -17.39
C ARG A 64 15.13 4.39 -16.53
N LEU A 65 15.50 4.13 -15.28
CA LEU A 65 16.27 5.11 -14.52
C LEU A 65 17.57 5.34 -15.31
N LEU A 66 17.85 6.59 -15.65
CA LEU A 66 19.08 6.97 -16.32
C LEU A 66 20.25 6.85 -15.35
N PRO A 67 21.49 6.66 -15.84
CA PRO A 67 22.70 6.81 -15.03
C PRO A 67 22.77 8.25 -14.44
N GLY A 68 22.27 8.42 -13.21
CA GLY A 68 22.08 9.71 -12.54
C GLY A 68 20.90 9.67 -11.55
N ASP A 69 19.79 9.05 -11.96
CA ASP A 69 18.51 8.98 -11.22
C ASP A 69 18.56 8.15 -9.91
N ILE A 70 19.74 7.69 -9.47
CA ILE A 70 19.92 7.00 -8.19
C ILE A 70 19.90 8.01 -7.05
N ASP A 71 20.44 9.22 -7.27
CA ASP A 71 20.40 10.23 -6.23
C ASP A 71 18.93 10.63 -6.01
N ARG A 72 18.45 10.43 -4.78
CA ARG A 72 17.12 10.89 -4.39
C ARG A 72 16.99 12.40 -4.60
N ASP A 73 18.10 13.13 -4.45
CA ASP A 73 18.14 14.58 -4.57
C ASP A 73 18.16 15.06 -6.03
N GLU A 74 18.38 14.15 -7.01
CA GLU A 74 18.20 14.51 -8.42
C GLU A 74 16.71 14.57 -8.77
N VAL A 75 16.28 15.75 -9.22
CA VAL A 75 14.94 15.98 -9.78
C VAL A 75 14.73 14.97 -10.90
N LEU A 76 13.87 13.99 -10.66
CA LEU A 76 13.48 13.02 -11.67
C LEU A 76 13.07 13.77 -12.93
N ARG A 77 13.67 13.46 -14.07
CA ARG A 77 13.15 13.96 -15.34
C ARG A 77 11.88 13.17 -15.64
N HIS A 78 10.75 13.78 -15.29
CA HIS A 78 9.41 13.20 -15.36
C HIS A 78 9.08 12.87 -16.82
N ASN A 79 9.23 11.61 -17.21
CA ASN A 79 8.70 11.08 -18.46
C ASN A 79 7.49 10.21 -18.16
N SER A 80 6.45 10.81 -17.56
CA SER A 80 5.22 10.12 -17.16
C SER A 80 4.72 9.20 -18.28
N LEU A 81 4.63 7.90 -17.99
CA LEU A 81 3.98 6.95 -18.87
C LEU A 81 2.49 6.98 -18.57
N LEU A 82 1.69 7.35 -19.58
CA LEU A 82 0.23 7.32 -19.47
C LEU A 82 -0.30 5.96 -19.92
N VAL A 83 -1.29 5.44 -19.19
CA VAL A 83 -2.01 4.20 -19.50
C VAL A 83 -3.35 4.55 -20.13
N ASP A 84 -3.63 3.92 -21.25
CA ASP A 84 -4.96 4.00 -21.86
C ASP A 84 -5.91 3.03 -21.14
N PHE A 85 -6.83 3.58 -20.34
CA PHE A 85 -7.92 2.79 -19.77
C PHE A 85 -8.95 2.47 -20.85
N PRO A 86 -9.45 1.22 -20.93
CA PRO A 86 -10.56 0.91 -21.81
C PRO A 86 -11.81 1.68 -21.35
N PRO A 87 -12.76 1.99 -22.25
CA PRO A 87 -14.04 2.54 -21.86
C PRO A 87 -14.71 1.68 -20.78
N PRO A 88 -15.35 2.28 -19.76
CA PRO A 88 -16.07 1.54 -18.74
C PRO A 88 -17.10 0.60 -19.35
N LEU A 89 -17.32 -0.54 -18.69
CA LEU A 89 -18.50 -1.34 -18.98
C LEU A 89 -19.75 -0.50 -18.65
N THR A 90 -20.80 -0.64 -19.44
CA THR A 90 -22.04 0.11 -19.24
C THR A 90 -23.24 -0.80 -19.02
N HIS A 91 -24.30 -0.23 -18.44
CA HIS A 91 -25.61 -0.85 -18.31
C HIS A 91 -26.71 0.20 -18.42
N LEU A 92 -27.93 -0.23 -18.76
CA LEU A 92 -29.08 0.68 -18.83
C LEU A 92 -29.73 0.80 -17.46
N VAL A 93 -29.88 2.04 -16.99
CA VAL A 93 -30.65 2.43 -15.80
C VAL A 93 -31.69 3.44 -16.25
N ASP A 94 -32.97 3.10 -16.13
CA ASP A 94 -34.10 3.92 -16.59
C ASP A 94 -33.98 4.39 -18.05
N GLY A 95 -33.42 3.53 -18.92
CA GLY A 95 -33.22 3.82 -20.34
C GLY A 95 -32.02 4.71 -20.67
N VAL A 96 -31.22 5.08 -19.65
CA VAL A 96 -29.97 5.83 -19.81
C VAL A 96 -28.79 4.89 -19.62
N GLU A 97 -27.81 4.96 -20.52
CA GLU A 97 -26.56 4.21 -20.40
C GLU A 97 -25.70 4.82 -19.29
N GLN A 98 -25.33 3.99 -18.31
CA GLN A 98 -24.50 4.39 -17.17
C GLN A 98 -23.32 3.43 -16.98
N PRO A 99 -22.16 3.91 -16.51
CA PRO A 99 -21.05 3.05 -16.13
C PRO A 99 -21.46 1.99 -15.12
N LYS A 100 -21.01 0.76 -15.32
CA LYS A 100 -21.27 -0.39 -14.47
C LYS A 100 -20.07 -0.61 -13.54
N PRO A 101 -20.28 -0.67 -12.22
CA PRO A 101 -19.20 -1.00 -11.29
C PRO A 101 -18.56 -2.35 -11.62
N PHE A 102 -17.24 -2.42 -11.48
CA PHE A 102 -16.45 -3.60 -11.79
C PHE A 102 -15.32 -3.78 -10.79
N LEU A 103 -15.25 -4.96 -10.15
CA LEU A 103 -14.27 -5.26 -9.13
C LEU A 103 -13.59 -6.61 -9.39
N ILE A 104 -12.28 -6.56 -9.55
CA ILE A 104 -11.38 -7.70 -9.47
C ILE A 104 -10.36 -7.35 -8.38
N ASN A 105 -10.11 -8.26 -7.43
CA ASN A 105 -9.10 -8.02 -6.41
C ASN A 105 -8.07 -9.14 -6.38
N MET A 106 -6.79 -8.82 -6.54
CA MET A 106 -5.68 -9.77 -6.44
C MET A 106 -5.85 -11.05 -7.29
N MET A 107 -6.48 -10.96 -8.47
CA MET A 107 -6.67 -12.13 -9.32
C MET A 107 -5.33 -12.61 -9.89
N PRO A 108 -4.93 -13.88 -9.67
CA PRO A 108 -3.67 -14.40 -10.17
C PRO A 108 -3.73 -14.55 -11.70
N PHE A 109 -2.64 -14.22 -12.39
CA PHE A 109 -2.50 -14.44 -13.82
C PHE A 109 -1.03 -14.70 -14.18
N VAL A 110 -0.80 -15.36 -15.31
CA VAL A 110 0.56 -15.61 -15.82
C VAL A 110 1.09 -14.33 -16.47
N ILE A 111 2.21 -13.82 -15.98
CA ILE A 111 2.91 -12.70 -16.60
C ILE A 111 3.52 -13.19 -17.91
N GLY A 112 2.95 -12.73 -19.02
CA GLY A 112 3.35 -13.12 -20.37
C GLY A 112 4.68 -12.52 -20.82
N HIS A 113 5.10 -12.88 -22.03
CA HIS A 113 6.24 -12.25 -22.70
C HIS A 113 5.92 -10.79 -23.04
N ALA A 114 6.47 -9.85 -22.28
CA ALA A 114 6.69 -8.49 -22.76
C ALA A 114 8.06 -8.45 -23.44
N GLU A 115 8.18 -7.78 -24.58
CA GLU A 115 9.46 -7.59 -25.30
C GLU A 115 10.54 -6.86 -24.46
N ARG A 116 10.19 -6.37 -23.26
CA ARG A 116 11.07 -5.62 -22.36
C ARG A 116 11.15 -6.28 -20.98
N ARG A 117 12.40 -6.54 -20.59
CA ARG A 117 12.84 -7.34 -19.44
C ARG A 117 12.75 -6.53 -18.13
N SER A 118 12.05 -7.07 -17.14
CA SER A 118 12.24 -6.73 -15.72
C SER A 118 11.62 -7.79 -14.80
N HIS A 119 10.62 -8.54 -15.27
CA HIS A 119 9.95 -9.59 -14.48
C HIS A 119 10.24 -10.99 -15.02
N THR A 120 10.24 -11.98 -14.14
CA THR A 120 10.37 -13.39 -14.51
C THR A 120 9.15 -13.82 -15.31
N ILE A 121 9.31 -13.88 -16.64
CA ILE A 121 8.29 -14.37 -17.56
C ILE A 121 7.80 -15.75 -17.10
N GLY A 122 6.49 -15.96 -17.15
CA GLY A 122 5.87 -17.19 -16.67
C GLY A 122 5.60 -17.23 -15.16
N SER A 123 6.04 -16.21 -14.40
CA SER A 123 5.64 -16.08 -12.99
C SER A 123 4.19 -15.61 -12.84
N ILE A 124 3.62 -15.84 -11.66
CA ILE A 124 2.27 -15.38 -11.32
C ILE A 124 2.33 -13.95 -10.80
N GLY A 125 1.62 -13.07 -11.49
CA GLY A 125 1.31 -11.71 -11.04
C GLY A 125 -0.14 -11.64 -10.56
N TYR A 126 -0.50 -10.53 -9.93
CA TYR A 126 -1.80 -10.37 -9.30
C TYR A 126 -2.42 -9.04 -9.70
N PHE A 127 -3.64 -9.11 -10.22
CA PHE A 127 -4.31 -7.96 -10.78
C PHE A 127 -5.49 -7.51 -9.94
N THR A 128 -5.59 -6.21 -9.73
CA THR A 128 -6.74 -5.57 -9.09
C THR A 128 -7.27 -4.53 -10.07
N ILE A 129 -8.58 -4.57 -10.31
CA ILE A 129 -9.33 -3.53 -11.02
C ILE A 129 -10.44 -3.09 -10.08
N HIS A 130 -10.58 -1.78 -9.89
CA HIS A 130 -11.71 -1.21 -9.16
C HIS A 130 -12.27 -0.05 -9.97
N GLU A 131 -13.47 -0.25 -10.52
CA GLU A 131 -14.22 0.75 -11.24
C GLU A 131 -15.53 0.99 -10.52
N ASP A 132 -15.75 2.22 -10.05
CA ASP A 132 -17.00 2.57 -9.37
C ASP A 132 -17.23 4.08 -9.39
N ILE A 133 -18.44 4.51 -9.04
CA ILE A 133 -18.74 5.90 -8.68
C ILE A 133 -18.11 6.17 -7.31
N VAL A 134 -17.32 7.23 -7.25
CA VAL A 134 -16.70 7.71 -6.01
C VAL A 134 -17.35 9.04 -5.68
N GLU A 135 -17.95 9.12 -4.50
CA GLU A 135 -18.61 10.34 -4.06
C GLU A 135 -17.60 11.42 -3.69
N ALA A 136 -17.97 12.68 -3.92
CA ALA A 136 -17.18 13.82 -3.46
C ALA A 136 -16.83 13.69 -1.96
N ASP A 137 -15.62 14.11 -1.61
CA ASP A 137 -15.04 14.02 -0.26
C ASP A 137 -14.85 12.60 0.28
N THR A 138 -14.92 11.58 -0.59
CA THR A 138 -14.63 10.18 -0.26
C THR A 138 -13.50 9.62 -1.13
N SER A 139 -12.83 8.58 -0.64
CA SER A 139 -11.78 7.87 -1.38
C SER A 139 -12.29 6.52 -1.87
N GLN A 140 -11.92 6.11 -3.09
CA GLN A 140 -12.34 4.81 -3.64
C GLN A 140 -11.76 3.62 -2.85
N ARG A 141 -10.57 3.80 -2.29
CA ARG A 141 -9.84 2.77 -1.54
C ARG A 141 -9.74 3.17 -0.08
N ARG A 142 -9.14 2.28 0.74
CA ARG A 142 -8.97 2.49 2.18
C ARG A 142 -8.33 3.87 2.43
N PRO A 143 -8.98 4.76 3.20
CA PRO A 143 -8.38 6.03 3.61
C PRO A 143 -7.29 5.80 4.66
N GLY A 144 -6.46 6.81 4.86
CA GLY A 144 -5.33 6.76 5.78
C GLY A 144 -4.06 6.23 5.12
N LEU A 145 -2.95 6.48 5.81
CA LEU A 145 -1.62 6.20 5.33
C LEU A 145 -1.26 4.73 5.59
N HIS A 146 -0.82 4.04 4.54
CA HIS A 146 -0.47 2.63 4.64
C HIS A 146 0.69 2.25 3.72
N VAL A 147 1.23 1.06 3.99
CA VAL A 147 2.11 0.28 3.11
C VAL A 147 1.38 -1.00 2.70
N GLU A 148 1.82 -1.67 1.63
CA GLU A 148 1.13 -2.88 1.12
C GLU A 148 1.54 -4.14 1.87
N ALA A 149 2.78 -4.23 2.35
CA ALA A 149 3.28 -5.33 3.17
C ALA A 149 3.08 -5.05 4.67
N PRO A 150 2.11 -5.69 5.36
CA PRO A 150 1.91 -5.54 6.79
C PRO A 150 3.07 -6.14 7.61
N SER A 151 3.15 -5.78 8.90
CA SER A 151 4.06 -6.44 9.84
C SER A 151 3.71 -7.92 10.00
N ALA A 152 4.70 -8.78 9.78
CA ALA A 152 4.54 -10.24 9.88
C ALA A 152 4.20 -10.69 11.30
N ALA A 153 4.82 -10.07 12.31
CA ALA A 153 4.54 -10.34 13.72
C ALA A 153 3.08 -10.05 14.10
N LYS A 154 2.47 -9.02 13.51
CA LYS A 154 1.07 -8.66 13.81
C LYS A 154 0.08 -9.58 13.12
N LEU A 155 0.39 -10.13 11.95
CA LEU A 155 -0.48 -11.09 11.29
C LEU A 155 -0.52 -12.44 12.03
N GLN A 156 0.61 -12.85 12.65
CA GLN A 156 0.70 -14.07 13.45
C GLN A 156 -0.34 -14.12 14.59
N ASN A 157 -0.65 -12.97 15.20
CA ASN A 157 -1.64 -12.88 16.28
C ASN A 157 -3.09 -13.16 15.82
N TYR A 158 -3.39 -13.04 14.52
CA TYR A 158 -4.73 -13.27 13.96
C TYR A 158 -4.95 -14.69 13.41
N LEU A 159 -3.89 -15.48 13.26
CA LEU A 159 -3.95 -16.80 12.61
C LEU A 159 -4.15 -17.98 13.58
N GLY A 160 -4.33 -17.69 14.87
CA GLY A 160 -4.44 -18.70 15.92
C GLY A 160 -3.10 -19.41 16.14
N ALA A 161 -2.78 -19.72 17.40
CA ALA A 161 -1.54 -20.38 17.80
C ALA A 161 -1.50 -21.89 17.42
N GLY A 162 -2.00 -22.26 16.23
CA GLY A 162 -1.76 -23.59 15.68
C GLY A 162 -0.29 -23.73 15.31
N GLU A 163 0.31 -24.89 15.57
CA GLU A 163 1.74 -25.21 15.41
C GLU A 163 2.26 -25.18 13.95
N ALA A 164 1.84 -24.21 13.13
CA ALA A 164 2.46 -23.95 11.86
C ALA A 164 3.84 -23.31 12.12
N GLN A 165 4.89 -24.12 12.07
CA GLN A 165 6.30 -23.72 12.18
C GLN A 165 6.78 -22.87 10.97
N HIS A 166 5.95 -21.98 10.42
CA HIS A 166 6.43 -20.99 9.46
C HIS A 166 7.17 -19.90 10.24
N LYS A 167 8.43 -19.67 9.90
CA LYS A 167 9.10 -18.44 10.30
C LYS A 167 8.47 -17.30 9.49
N TRP A 168 7.43 -16.67 10.04
CA TRP A 168 6.78 -15.45 9.55
C TRP A 168 7.73 -14.25 9.68
N ALA A 169 8.97 -14.38 9.18
CA ALA A 169 9.98 -13.34 9.33
C ALA A 169 9.75 -12.17 8.36
N GLU A 170 8.97 -12.35 7.28
CA GLU A 170 8.73 -11.31 6.28
C GLU A 170 7.41 -11.57 5.51
N ILE A 171 6.48 -10.61 5.52
CA ILE A 171 5.35 -10.60 4.58
C ILE A 171 5.76 -9.80 3.36
N ARG A 172 5.55 -10.37 2.18
CA ARG A 172 5.92 -9.77 0.90
C ARG A 172 4.67 -9.54 0.08
N TRP A 173 4.61 -8.42 -0.61
CA TRP A 173 3.49 -8.03 -1.46
C TRP A 173 3.98 -7.51 -2.80
N GLY A 174 4.74 -8.34 -3.51
CA GLY A 174 5.42 -7.98 -4.76
C GLY A 174 6.91 -7.69 -4.58
N GLN A 175 7.35 -7.36 -3.36
CA GLN A 175 8.74 -7.20 -2.96
C GLN A 175 9.54 -6.25 -3.89
N GLY A 176 9.07 -5.01 -4.00
CA GLY A 176 9.67 -4.03 -4.91
C GLY A 176 11.00 -3.49 -4.43
N TRP A 177 12.02 -3.46 -5.29
CA TRP A 177 13.26 -2.74 -5.03
C TRP A 177 13.92 -2.27 -6.33
N THR A 178 14.88 -1.36 -6.20
CA THR A 178 15.69 -0.85 -7.31
C THR A 178 17.11 -1.42 -7.23
N ILE A 179 17.58 -2.13 -8.26
CA ILE A 179 18.97 -2.59 -8.39
C ILE A 179 19.57 -2.02 -9.67
N TYR A 180 20.71 -1.33 -9.58
CA TYR A 180 21.45 -0.81 -10.75
C TYR A 180 20.54 -0.14 -11.80
N HIS A 181 19.63 0.74 -11.38
CA HIS A 181 18.66 1.45 -12.25
C HIS A 181 17.52 0.60 -12.82
N GLU A 182 17.38 -0.64 -12.40
CA GLU A 182 16.29 -1.53 -12.82
C GLU A 182 15.29 -1.74 -11.67
N LEU A 183 14.01 -1.67 -12.02
CA LEU A 183 12.91 -2.02 -11.12
C LEU A 183 12.77 -3.53 -11.07
N GLN A 184 12.83 -4.09 -9.87
CA GLN A 184 12.60 -5.50 -9.62
C GLN A 184 11.35 -5.63 -8.75
N GLY A 185 10.44 -6.53 -9.14
CA GLY A 185 9.19 -6.73 -8.43
C GLY A 185 8.34 -5.47 -8.29
N GLY A 186 7.65 -5.35 -7.15
CA GLY A 186 6.88 -4.21 -6.70
C GLY A 186 5.46 -4.12 -7.26
N ILE A 187 4.92 -2.90 -7.23
CA ILE A 187 3.49 -2.66 -7.42
C ILE A 187 3.32 -1.50 -8.39
N TYR A 188 2.62 -1.75 -9.48
CA TYR A 188 2.28 -0.75 -10.49
C TYR A 188 0.84 -0.30 -10.30
N MET A 189 0.60 0.99 -10.36
CA MET A 189 -0.73 1.57 -10.17
C MET A 189 -0.98 2.69 -11.17
N ALA A 190 -2.25 2.88 -11.52
CA ALA A 190 -2.75 4.08 -12.19
C ALA A 190 -4.23 4.27 -11.89
N SER A 191 -4.72 5.49 -12.07
CA SER A 191 -6.15 5.81 -11.99
C SER A 191 -6.55 6.85 -13.02
N THR A 192 -7.80 6.81 -13.49
CA THR A 192 -8.35 7.83 -14.40
C THR A 192 -8.63 9.18 -13.73
N VAL A 193 -8.53 9.25 -12.40
CA VAL A 193 -8.76 10.48 -11.62
C VAL A 193 -7.43 10.99 -11.10
N ALA A 194 -7.11 12.25 -11.41
CA ALA A 194 -5.89 12.89 -10.92
C ALA A 194 -5.98 13.17 -9.42
N ASN A 195 -4.83 13.13 -8.74
CA ASN A 195 -4.70 13.47 -7.32
C ASN A 195 -5.60 12.62 -6.40
N SER A 196 -6.03 11.42 -6.85
CA SER A 196 -6.83 10.49 -6.03
C SER A 196 -5.98 9.61 -5.10
N CYS A 197 -4.65 9.72 -5.21
CA CYS A 197 -3.68 8.99 -4.41
C CYS A 197 -2.52 9.91 -4.04
N GLY A 198 -1.89 9.65 -2.90
CA GLY A 198 -0.65 10.27 -2.48
C GLY A 198 0.43 9.21 -2.24
N VAL A 199 1.67 9.49 -2.62
CA VAL A 199 2.82 8.60 -2.41
C VAL A 199 4.04 9.39 -1.94
N TRP A 200 4.84 8.79 -1.06
CA TRP A 200 6.10 9.37 -0.58
C TRP A 200 7.30 8.60 -1.12
N ASN A 201 8.36 9.30 -1.52
CA ASN A 201 9.59 8.66 -1.99
C ASN A 201 10.48 8.16 -0.85
N THR A 202 9.96 7.24 -0.05
CA THR A 202 10.71 6.59 1.02
C THR A 202 10.17 5.19 1.26
N VAL A 203 10.92 4.42 2.06
CA VAL A 203 10.58 3.05 2.42
C VAL A 203 10.49 2.91 3.93
N VAL A 204 9.42 2.29 4.42
CA VAL A 204 9.21 2.02 5.85
C VAL A 204 9.96 0.76 6.27
N ALA A 205 10.90 0.89 7.19
CA ALA A 205 11.61 -0.24 7.79
C ALA A 205 10.64 -1.18 8.54
N ASP A 206 10.95 -2.48 8.55
CA ASP A 206 10.10 -3.52 9.19
C ASP A 206 10.53 -3.87 10.62
N GLU A 207 11.45 -3.12 11.17
CA GLU A 207 12.23 -3.56 12.34
C GLU A 207 11.62 -3.13 13.69
N ASN A 208 10.65 -2.20 13.72
CA ASN A 208 10.20 -1.56 14.97
C ASN A 208 8.69 -1.35 15.11
N ASP A 209 7.87 -2.27 14.59
CA ASP A 209 6.41 -2.32 14.85
C ASP A 209 5.58 -1.07 14.49
N ILE A 210 6.15 -0.11 13.75
CA ILE A 210 5.41 1.08 13.31
C ILE A 210 4.35 0.75 12.25
N VAL A 211 4.51 -0.38 11.56
CA VAL A 211 3.49 -0.92 10.65
C VAL A 211 2.44 -1.64 11.48
N GLY A 212 1.26 -1.05 11.57
CA GLY A 212 0.06 -1.57 12.20
C GLY A 212 -0.60 -2.69 11.40
N ALA A 213 -1.85 -2.99 11.80
CA ALA A 213 -2.66 -3.99 11.13
C ALA A 213 -2.90 -3.58 9.67
N HIS A 214 -2.82 -4.56 8.75
CA HIS A 214 -3.06 -4.35 7.32
C HIS A 214 -2.19 -3.25 6.70
N GLY A 215 -0.97 -3.05 7.19
CA GLY A 215 -0.04 -2.07 6.64
C GLY A 215 -0.26 -0.64 7.12
N ASP A 216 -1.12 -0.42 8.12
CA ASP A 216 -1.37 0.90 8.70
C ASP A 216 -0.07 1.57 9.13
N VAL A 217 0.15 2.82 8.72
CA VAL A 217 1.28 3.63 9.18
C VAL A 217 0.83 5.07 9.45
N ASP A 218 -0.42 5.26 9.90
CA ASP A 218 -0.99 6.59 10.21
C ASP A 218 -0.15 7.39 11.21
N VAL A 219 0.64 6.70 12.04
CA VAL A 219 1.63 7.29 12.96
C VAL A 219 2.73 8.10 12.24
N LEU A 220 2.85 7.97 10.92
CA LEU A 220 3.78 8.74 10.11
C LEU A 220 3.19 10.05 9.58
N HIS A 221 1.88 10.29 9.73
CA HIS A 221 1.32 11.62 9.48
C HIS A 221 1.99 12.63 10.43
N GLY A 222 2.48 13.75 9.86
CA GLY A 222 3.27 14.74 10.59
C GLY A 222 4.75 14.38 10.77
N VAL A 223 5.16 13.14 10.50
CA VAL A 223 6.58 12.72 10.44
C VAL A 223 7.11 12.81 9.01
N LEU A 224 6.29 12.37 8.06
CA LEU A 224 6.51 12.56 6.63
C LEU A 224 6.29 14.03 6.28
N ASP A 225 7.30 14.61 5.65
CA ASP A 225 7.30 15.99 5.21
C ASP A 225 7.20 16.02 3.68
N ARG A 226 6.23 16.75 3.13
CA ARG A 226 5.93 16.68 1.69
C ARG A 226 7.09 17.16 0.81
N GLU A 227 7.85 18.15 1.28
CA GLU A 227 8.97 18.72 0.51
C GLU A 227 10.21 17.84 0.66
N ARG A 228 10.58 17.53 1.90
CA ARG A 228 11.76 16.72 2.19
C ARG A 228 11.59 15.29 1.71
N ASP A 229 10.42 14.69 1.89
CA ASP A 229 10.13 13.27 1.60
C ASP A 229 9.53 13.02 0.24
N ASP A 230 9.62 14.02 -0.64
CA ASP A 230 9.25 13.93 -2.06
C ASP A 230 7.89 13.28 -2.21
N TYR A 231 6.88 14.02 -1.76
CA TYR A 231 5.50 13.62 -1.87
C TYR A 231 4.96 13.94 -3.27
N TYR A 232 4.26 12.97 -3.84
CA TYR A 232 3.68 13.08 -5.16
C TYR A 232 2.21 12.65 -5.18
N GLU A 233 1.40 13.40 -5.93
CA GLU A 233 0.02 13.10 -6.26
C GLU A 233 -0.04 12.73 -7.76
N PRO A 234 -0.19 11.44 -8.11
CA PRO A 234 -0.24 11.01 -9.49
C PRO A 234 -1.34 11.67 -10.29
N GLN A 235 -1.02 12.01 -11.54
CA GLN A 235 -1.99 12.58 -12.46
C GLN A 235 -2.89 11.50 -13.06
N ALA A 236 -4.00 11.92 -13.67
CA ALA A 236 -4.91 11.01 -14.35
C ALA A 236 -4.15 10.21 -15.41
N ASN A 237 -4.39 8.90 -15.42
CA ASN A 237 -3.80 7.89 -16.29
C ASN A 237 -2.29 7.67 -16.10
N GLU A 238 -1.65 8.29 -15.12
CA GLU A 238 -0.22 8.13 -14.92
C GLU A 238 0.12 6.78 -14.28
N LEU A 239 0.99 6.00 -14.94
CA LEU A 239 1.56 4.80 -14.38
C LEU A 239 2.70 5.16 -13.43
N TYR A 240 2.64 4.61 -12.22
CA TYR A 240 3.75 4.68 -11.29
C TYR A 240 3.98 3.33 -10.63
N TRP A 241 5.21 3.12 -10.18
CA TRP A 241 5.67 1.94 -9.47
C TRP A 241 6.01 2.32 -8.03
N ILE A 242 5.69 1.44 -7.08
CA ILE A 242 6.11 1.55 -5.68
C ILE A 242 6.67 0.22 -5.16
N THR A 243 7.44 0.29 -4.08
CA THR A 243 7.73 -0.88 -3.25
C THR A 243 6.50 -1.27 -2.43
N ASP A 244 6.49 -2.49 -1.87
CA ASP A 244 5.44 -2.92 -0.94
C ASP A 244 5.55 -2.26 0.45
N ARG A 245 6.61 -1.48 0.67
CA ARG A 245 6.90 -0.75 1.92
C ARG A 245 6.88 0.76 1.75
N THR A 246 6.38 1.24 0.61
CA THR A 246 6.27 2.68 0.33
C THR A 246 5.00 3.24 0.99
N PRO A 247 5.10 4.30 1.82
CA PRO A 247 3.91 4.98 2.32
C PRO A 247 3.10 5.56 1.17
N HIS A 248 1.82 5.26 1.15
CA HIS A 248 0.85 5.82 0.21
C HIS A 248 -0.54 5.85 0.84
N GLU A 249 -1.43 6.64 0.25
CA GLU A 249 -2.80 6.82 0.72
C GLU A 249 -3.77 6.99 -0.46
N SER A 250 -5.02 6.58 -0.26
CA SER A 250 -6.12 6.97 -1.14
C SER A 250 -6.67 8.31 -0.65
N LEU A 251 -6.71 9.30 -1.54
CA LEU A 251 -7.18 10.64 -1.23
C LEU A 251 -8.66 10.79 -1.57
N PRO A 252 -9.40 11.65 -0.84
CA PRO A 252 -10.74 12.04 -1.22
C PRO A 252 -10.77 12.73 -2.59
N VAL A 253 -11.75 12.39 -3.43
CA VAL A 253 -11.97 13.08 -4.71
C VAL A 253 -12.78 14.35 -4.50
N THR A 254 -12.52 15.39 -5.30
CA THR A 254 -13.20 16.69 -5.14
C THR A 254 -14.64 16.72 -5.66
N GLU A 255 -14.97 15.83 -6.59
CA GLU A 255 -16.28 15.77 -7.24
C GLU A 255 -16.70 14.31 -7.40
N THR A 256 -18.01 14.05 -7.31
CA THR A 256 -18.58 12.73 -7.57
C THR A 256 -18.33 12.34 -9.02
N GLN A 257 -17.63 11.23 -9.24
CA GLN A 257 -17.23 10.81 -10.59
C GLN A 257 -17.03 9.30 -10.69
N PHE A 258 -17.06 8.77 -11.91
CA PHE A 258 -16.67 7.39 -12.16
C PHE A 258 -15.15 7.27 -12.24
N GLN A 259 -14.55 6.48 -11.36
CA GLN A 259 -13.11 6.28 -11.27
C GLN A 259 -12.77 4.85 -11.67
N GLN A 260 -11.88 4.70 -12.65
CA GLN A 260 -11.20 3.44 -12.93
C GLN A 260 -9.84 3.47 -12.24
N TYR A 261 -9.52 2.40 -11.53
CA TYR A 261 -8.24 2.19 -10.87
C TYR A 261 -7.75 0.79 -11.18
N PHE A 262 -6.45 0.65 -11.43
CA PHE A 262 -5.82 -0.65 -11.44
C PHE A 262 -4.58 -0.69 -10.55
N ARG A 263 -4.32 -1.89 -10.04
CA ARG A 263 -3.09 -2.24 -9.35
C ARG A 263 -2.60 -3.58 -9.84
N PHE A 264 -1.37 -3.60 -10.32
CA PHE A 264 -0.65 -4.79 -10.69
C PHE A 264 0.47 -5.05 -9.69
N VAL A 265 0.33 -6.12 -8.90
CA VAL A 265 1.38 -6.61 -8.03
C VAL A 265 2.15 -7.68 -8.81
N THR A 266 3.46 -7.57 -8.84
CA THR A 266 4.31 -8.56 -9.51
C THR A 266 4.32 -9.90 -8.77
N SER A 267 5.22 -10.79 -9.15
CA SER A 267 5.51 -12.01 -8.39
C SER A 267 6.07 -11.70 -6.99
N ASN A 268 6.20 -12.74 -6.15
CA ASN A 268 6.65 -12.64 -4.74
C ASN A 268 5.63 -12.03 -3.78
N ILE A 269 4.42 -12.58 -3.79
CA ILE A 269 3.45 -12.38 -2.71
C ILE A 269 3.55 -13.58 -1.77
N SER A 270 3.59 -13.35 -0.46
CA SER A 270 3.64 -14.45 0.52
C SER A 270 2.27 -15.03 0.85
N HIS A 271 1.21 -14.20 0.84
CA HIS A 271 -0.16 -14.62 1.22
C HIS A 271 -1.21 -14.16 0.22
N TRP A 272 -2.15 -15.04 -0.10
CA TRP A 272 -3.31 -14.73 -0.93
C TRP A 272 -4.59 -15.06 -0.15
N PHE A 273 -5.38 -14.04 0.17
CA PHE A 273 -6.57 -14.18 1.02
C PHE A 273 -7.79 -14.56 0.17
N ALA A 274 -8.24 -15.81 0.25
CA ALA A 274 -9.27 -16.38 -0.63
C ALA A 274 -10.63 -15.67 -0.52
N GLU A 275 -11.07 -15.30 0.68
CA GLU A 275 -12.33 -14.58 0.89
C GLU A 275 -12.27 -13.11 0.43
N HIS A 276 -11.07 -12.59 0.20
CA HIS A 276 -10.85 -11.18 -0.14
C HIS A 276 -10.23 -11.02 -1.53
N SER A 277 -10.08 -12.10 -2.30
CA SER A 277 -9.45 -12.09 -3.61
C SER A 277 -10.37 -12.75 -4.64
N THR A 278 -10.17 -12.42 -5.91
CA THR A 278 -10.97 -12.93 -7.03
C THR A 278 -10.23 -14.13 -7.66
N PRO A 279 -10.81 -15.34 -7.66
CA PRO A 279 -10.25 -16.48 -8.37
C PRO A 279 -10.16 -16.21 -9.87
N ASN A 280 -9.14 -16.76 -10.53
CA ASN A 280 -9.05 -16.65 -11.98
C ASN A 280 -10.02 -17.65 -12.65
N PRO A 281 -10.89 -17.23 -13.59
CA PRO A 281 -11.87 -18.10 -14.24
C PRO A 281 -11.22 -19.19 -15.14
N LEU A 282 -9.96 -19.03 -15.51
CA LEU A 282 -9.17 -20.01 -16.26
C LEU A 282 -8.45 -21.03 -15.35
N GLY A 283 -8.67 -20.96 -14.02
CA GLY A 283 -8.11 -21.90 -13.06
C GLY A 283 -6.67 -21.62 -12.63
N ILE A 284 -6.08 -20.48 -13.04
CA ILE A 284 -4.74 -20.06 -12.58
C ILE A 284 -4.79 -19.87 -11.07
N GLN A 285 -3.88 -20.56 -10.36
CA GLN A 285 -3.77 -20.51 -8.91
C GLN A 285 -2.69 -19.52 -8.45
N PRO A 286 -2.84 -18.91 -7.26
CA PRO A 286 -1.77 -18.13 -6.65
C PRO A 286 -0.56 -19.02 -6.35
N THR A 287 0.65 -18.45 -6.40
CA THR A 287 1.86 -19.12 -5.89
C THR A 287 2.11 -18.85 -4.41
N ALA A 288 1.37 -17.90 -3.83
CA ALA A 288 1.40 -17.54 -2.42
C ALA A 288 0.68 -18.58 -1.55
N ALA A 289 0.92 -18.57 -0.23
CA ALA A 289 0.12 -19.33 0.72
C ALA A 289 -1.34 -18.86 0.69
N ILE A 290 -2.28 -19.78 0.50
CA ILE A 290 -3.71 -19.44 0.45
C ILE A 290 -4.25 -19.35 1.88
N VAL A 291 -4.78 -18.18 2.22
CA VAL A 291 -5.38 -17.88 3.52
C VAL A 291 -6.89 -17.81 3.39
N TYR A 292 -7.60 -18.65 4.12
CA TYR A 292 -9.06 -18.65 4.26
C TYR A 292 -9.46 -17.90 5.52
N GLY A 293 -10.70 -17.40 5.56
CA GLY A 293 -11.20 -16.58 6.65
C GLY A 293 -11.14 -15.09 6.38
N ASN A 294 -11.88 -14.35 7.20
CA ASN A 294 -12.00 -12.91 7.05
C ASN A 294 -10.82 -12.20 7.71
N LYS A 295 -9.97 -11.59 6.88
CA LYS A 295 -8.76 -10.89 7.33
C LYS A 295 -9.04 -9.72 8.27
N PHE A 296 -10.24 -9.16 8.27
CA PHE A 296 -10.61 -8.05 9.14
C PHE A 296 -11.24 -8.48 10.47
N THR A 297 -11.68 -9.73 10.60
CA THR A 297 -12.33 -10.25 11.81
C THR A 297 -11.51 -11.31 12.55
N GLY A 298 -10.37 -11.73 12.01
CA GLY A 298 -9.31 -12.39 12.78
C GLY A 298 -9.48 -13.89 13.04
N THR A 299 -10.29 -14.60 12.25
CA THR A 299 -10.26 -16.08 12.23
C THR A 299 -9.75 -16.50 10.87
N LEU A 300 -8.49 -16.90 10.79
CA LEU A 300 -7.82 -17.24 9.55
C LEU A 300 -7.27 -18.68 9.59
N MET A 301 -7.30 -19.37 8.45
CA MET A 301 -6.73 -20.70 8.24
C MET A 301 -5.85 -20.70 6.99
N THR A 302 -4.74 -21.43 6.98
CA THR A 302 -3.81 -21.48 5.83
C THR A 302 -3.80 -22.87 5.19
N GLU A 303 -3.91 -22.93 3.87
CA GLU A 303 -3.50 -24.13 3.13
C GLU A 303 -1.98 -24.13 3.00
N VAL A 304 -1.33 -25.13 3.61
CA VAL A 304 0.11 -25.33 3.42
C VAL A 304 0.31 -25.96 2.04
N SER A 305 1.11 -25.29 1.21
CA SER A 305 1.51 -25.81 -0.10
C SER A 305 2.16 -27.19 0.05
N LEU A 306 1.65 -28.20 -0.68
CA LEU A 306 2.23 -29.54 -0.76
C LEU A 306 3.71 -29.55 -1.20
N VAL A 307 4.18 -28.46 -1.81
CA VAL A 307 5.58 -28.32 -2.27
C VAL A 307 6.55 -28.21 -1.08
N GLU A 308 6.16 -27.60 0.04
CA GLU A 308 7.02 -27.55 1.24
C GLU A 308 7.02 -28.87 2.01
N ALA A 309 5.92 -29.64 1.96
CA ALA A 309 5.85 -30.96 2.58
C ALA A 309 6.78 -31.99 1.92
N LEU A 310 7.12 -31.81 0.63
CA LEU A 310 8.02 -32.67 -0.14
C LEU A 310 9.49 -32.28 -0.04
N VAL A 311 9.82 -31.05 0.36
CA VAL A 311 11.20 -30.58 0.57
C VAL A 311 11.68 -30.84 2.01
N MET A 312 10.74 -31.08 2.93
CA MET A 312 11.00 -31.38 4.34
C MET A 312 10.93 -32.89 4.68
N ALA A 313 10.77 -33.76 3.68
CA ALA A 313 10.76 -35.22 3.79
C ALA A 313 11.95 -35.84 3.05
#